data_AF-A0A069E253-F1
#
_entry.id   AF-A0A069E253-F1
#
_cell.length_a   1.000
_cell.length_b   1.000
_cell.length_c   1.000
_cell.angle_alpha   90.00
_cell.angle_beta   90.00
_cell.angle_gamma   90.00
#
_symmetry.space_group_name_H-M   'P 1'
#
loop_
_entity.id
_entity.type
_entity.pdbx_description
1 polymer ?
#
loop_
_entity_poly.entity_id
_entity_poly.type
_entity_poly.pdbx_seq_one_letter_code
_entity_poly.pdbx_strand_id
1 'polypeptide(L)'
;MRVLRDEFHDRLDEFEAEYDWLEHDNGKSILALIGELIERMTSSHKANVSMAALIEIVAHGDVLEWDWSRLSKTQITPHWREELEEAMSYSVLNGPDLFDRLHDLNAFAYFGMIPNWNPEYWPDPTDPRSTVVLSRREAQRDLEKWVQDVCEEVDELEKLLPAAQLKSGLFDACLTTRTAAKARLAYDKGDSLSIAELAALSRVSMKRLQNAVYAKTDEAPLVAKDGKIAAENARAWLEARDYKPSIWQAIEDLQPLNSDWGEDVPYGSETSESKLADYVFIPVANDGSEFLPELCWRDGRGASEAGYTIGPKGAEQKVADYRTALDILSKMETPRWRRPNPESGNWGIVTGQSWRRVALAGLNIPNSDQLTTQTQEAK
;
A
#
# COMPACT_ATOMS: atom_id res chain seq x y z
N MET A 1 9.75 13.07 25.09
CA MET A 1 9.84 12.86 23.63
C MET A 1 8.87 11.74 23.35
N ARG A 2 7.88 11.95 22.49
CA ARG A 2 6.91 10.89 22.16
C ARG A 2 7.65 9.81 21.38
N VAL A 3 7.37 8.54 21.68
CA VAL A 3 8.00 7.41 20.97
C VAL A 3 7.00 6.78 20.01
N LEU A 4 7.49 5.95 19.09
CA LEU A 4 6.69 5.31 18.05
C LEU A 4 5.55 4.47 18.66
N ARG A 5 5.84 3.75 19.75
CA ARG A 5 4.84 2.95 20.48
C ARG A 5 3.70 3.80 21.03
N ASP A 6 4.01 4.94 21.66
CA ASP A 6 2.99 5.87 22.18
C ASP A 6 2.09 6.38 21.06
N GLU A 7 2.69 6.82 19.93
CA GLU A 7 1.92 7.27 18.77
C GLU A 7 1.00 6.19 18.23
N PHE A 8 1.47 4.94 18.14
CA PHE A 8 0.66 3.83 17.66
C PHE A 8 -0.53 3.57 18.58
N HIS A 9 -0.33 3.51 19.90
CA HIS A 9 -1.43 3.28 20.83
C HIS A 9 -2.44 4.42 20.83
N ASP A 10 -1.98 5.67 20.79
CA ASP A 10 -2.90 6.82 20.72
C ASP A 10 -3.75 6.79 19.45
N ARG A 11 -3.18 6.36 18.31
CA ARG A 11 -3.95 6.16 17.07
C ARG A 11 -4.89 4.97 17.16
N LEU A 12 -4.47 3.89 17.82
CA LEU A 12 -5.27 2.69 17.98
C LEU A 12 -6.51 3.00 18.82
N ASP A 13 -6.34 3.71 19.93
CA ASP A 13 -7.45 4.19 20.78
C ASP A 13 -8.41 5.10 19.98
N GLU A 14 -7.87 6.01 19.17
CA GLU A 14 -8.68 6.89 18.32
C GLU A 14 -9.44 6.10 17.25
N PHE A 15 -8.77 5.16 16.59
CA PHE A 15 -9.39 4.27 15.61
C PHE A 15 -10.49 3.43 16.24
N GLU A 16 -10.25 2.79 17.39
CA GLU A 16 -11.26 2.02 18.12
C GLU A 16 -12.45 2.88 18.57
N ALA A 17 -12.23 4.17 18.86
CA ALA A 17 -13.29 5.10 19.23
C ALA A 17 -14.11 5.62 18.04
N GLU A 18 -13.49 5.81 16.87
CA GLU A 18 -14.15 6.30 15.65
C GLU A 18 -14.76 5.19 14.79
N TYR A 19 -14.22 3.97 14.85
CA TYR A 19 -14.61 2.90 13.94
C TYR A 19 -16.00 2.37 14.26
N ASP A 20 -16.95 2.60 13.37
CA ASP A 20 -18.37 2.21 13.53
C ASP A 20 -18.70 0.83 12.91
N TRP A 21 -17.69 0.06 12.49
CA TRP A 21 -17.86 -1.22 11.83
C TRP A 21 -18.68 -1.17 10.52
N LEU A 22 -18.73 -0.02 9.81
CA LEU A 22 -19.42 0.13 8.51
C LEU A 22 -19.10 -1.00 7.53
N GLU A 23 -17.82 -1.41 7.38
CA GLU A 23 -17.46 -2.46 6.43
C GLU A 23 -18.04 -3.82 6.82
N HIS A 24 -18.12 -4.12 8.12
CA HIS A 24 -18.78 -5.34 8.61
C HIS A 24 -20.29 -5.28 8.35
N ASP A 25 -20.93 -4.13 8.57
CA ASP A 25 -22.36 -3.97 8.32
C ASP A 25 -22.72 -4.06 6.84
N ASN A 26 -21.87 -3.54 5.95
CA ASN A 26 -21.99 -3.78 4.51
C ASN A 26 -21.83 -5.26 4.18
N GLY A 27 -20.86 -5.94 4.81
CA GLY A 27 -20.66 -7.38 4.72
C GLY A 27 -21.90 -8.19 5.11
N LYS A 28 -22.50 -7.90 6.28
CA LYS A 28 -23.77 -8.47 6.75
C LYS A 28 -24.86 -8.31 5.69
N SER A 29 -24.98 -7.10 5.17
CA SER A 29 -26.03 -6.75 4.20
C SER A 29 -25.86 -7.48 2.87
N ILE A 30 -24.62 -7.76 2.44
CA ILE A 30 -24.33 -8.60 1.27
C ILE A 30 -24.75 -10.05 1.52
N LEU A 31 -24.41 -10.63 2.68
CA LEU A 31 -24.82 -11.99 3.03
C LEU A 31 -26.34 -12.11 3.13
N ALA A 32 -27.02 -11.09 3.67
CA ALA A 32 -28.47 -11.03 3.69
C ALA A 32 -29.06 -10.97 2.28
N LEU A 33 -28.50 -10.17 1.39
CA LEU A 33 -28.91 -10.12 -0.02
C LEU A 33 -28.75 -11.49 -0.70
N ILE A 34 -27.66 -12.21 -0.43
CA ILE A 34 -27.47 -13.57 -0.96
C ILE A 34 -28.59 -14.50 -0.48
N GLY A 35 -28.93 -14.46 0.81
CA GLY A 35 -30.05 -15.22 1.36
C GLY A 35 -31.38 -14.90 0.68
N GLU A 36 -31.66 -13.62 0.44
CA GLU A 36 -32.85 -13.18 -0.31
C GLU A 36 -32.88 -13.72 -1.74
N LEU A 37 -31.75 -13.67 -2.45
CA LEU A 37 -31.65 -14.19 -3.81
C LEU A 37 -31.90 -15.70 -3.86
N ILE A 38 -31.35 -16.46 -2.91
CA ILE A 38 -31.59 -17.91 -2.79
C ILE A 38 -33.08 -18.18 -2.55
N GLU A 39 -33.73 -17.42 -1.68
CA GLU A 39 -35.16 -17.55 -1.38
C GLU A 39 -36.02 -17.32 -2.64
N ARG A 40 -35.68 -16.28 -3.43
CA ARG A 40 -36.39 -15.97 -4.68
C ARG A 40 -36.19 -17.02 -5.77
N MET A 41 -35.00 -17.60 -5.87
CA MET A 41 -34.67 -18.58 -6.91
C MET A 41 -35.15 -20.00 -6.60
N THR A 42 -35.28 -20.34 -5.32
CA THR A 42 -35.53 -21.71 -4.89
C THR A 42 -36.84 -21.81 -4.13
N SER A 43 -36.82 -21.66 -2.81
CA SER A 43 -37.97 -21.51 -1.92
C SER A 43 -37.49 -21.06 -0.55
N SER A 44 -38.38 -20.51 0.28
CA SER A 44 -38.05 -20.07 1.64
C SER A 44 -37.42 -21.18 2.48
N HIS A 45 -37.91 -22.42 2.39
CA HIS A 45 -37.32 -23.53 3.14
C HIS A 45 -35.86 -23.82 2.75
N LYS A 46 -35.54 -23.78 1.45
CA LYS A 46 -34.16 -24.01 0.97
C LYS A 46 -33.24 -22.86 1.37
N ALA A 47 -33.71 -21.62 1.29
CA ALA A 47 -32.97 -20.47 1.78
C ALA A 47 -32.68 -20.56 3.28
N ASN A 48 -33.68 -20.92 4.10
CA ASN A 48 -33.50 -21.11 5.54
C ASN A 48 -32.41 -22.14 5.85
N VAL A 49 -32.39 -23.28 5.14
CA VAL A 49 -31.34 -24.30 5.30
C VAL A 49 -29.97 -23.76 4.89
N SER A 50 -29.88 -23.09 3.74
CA SER A 50 -28.62 -22.50 3.25
C SER A 50 -28.08 -21.44 4.20
N MET A 51 -28.93 -20.57 4.72
CA MET A 51 -28.53 -19.51 5.64
C MET A 51 -28.19 -20.06 7.02
N ALA A 52 -28.93 -21.04 7.54
CA ALA A 52 -28.54 -21.73 8.78
C ALA A 52 -27.15 -22.37 8.66
N ALA A 53 -26.84 -22.97 7.50
CA ALA A 53 -25.51 -23.53 7.27
C ALA A 53 -24.41 -22.45 7.21
N LEU A 54 -24.68 -21.34 6.53
CA LEU A 54 -23.75 -20.21 6.48
C LEU A 54 -23.49 -19.63 7.87
N ILE A 55 -24.55 -19.40 8.66
CA ILE A 55 -24.47 -18.87 10.03
C ILE A 55 -23.61 -19.78 10.91
N GLU A 56 -23.81 -21.09 10.81
CA GLU A 56 -23.04 -22.09 11.55
C GLU A 56 -21.56 -22.11 11.16
N ILE A 57 -21.26 -21.97 9.86
CA ILE A 57 -19.88 -21.86 9.35
C ILE A 57 -19.22 -20.58 9.87
N VAL A 58 -19.92 -19.45 9.83
CA VAL A 58 -19.44 -18.18 10.36
C VAL A 58 -19.18 -18.32 11.86
N ALA A 59 -20.17 -18.74 12.65
CA ALA A 59 -20.09 -18.78 14.10
C ALA A 59 -18.97 -19.68 14.68
N HIS A 60 -18.45 -20.64 13.92
CA HIS A 60 -17.50 -21.65 14.42
C HIS A 60 -16.23 -21.79 13.55
N GLY A 61 -15.97 -20.82 12.67
CA GLY A 61 -15.04 -20.92 11.56
C GLY A 61 -13.64 -21.45 11.86
N ASP A 62 -13.42 -22.72 11.53
CA ASP A 62 -12.16 -23.15 10.92
C ASP A 62 -12.52 -23.91 9.63
N VAL A 63 -12.18 -23.32 8.48
CA VAL A 63 -12.63 -23.77 7.14
C VAL A 63 -12.02 -25.13 6.79
N LEU A 64 -10.90 -25.49 7.42
CA LEU A 64 -10.16 -26.72 7.09
C LEU A 64 -10.79 -27.98 7.70
N GLU A 65 -11.65 -27.85 8.73
CA GLU A 65 -12.24 -29.00 9.45
C GLU A 65 -13.75 -28.85 9.71
N TRP A 66 -14.51 -28.25 8.78
CA TRP A 66 -15.95 -28.13 8.95
C TRP A 66 -16.65 -29.50 9.04
N ASP A 67 -17.26 -29.77 10.20
CA ASP A 67 -18.06 -30.98 10.42
C ASP A 67 -19.50 -30.77 9.94
N TRP A 68 -19.78 -31.26 8.72
CA TRP A 68 -21.13 -31.26 8.13
C TRP A 68 -22.19 -31.97 8.99
N SER A 69 -21.80 -32.83 9.94
CA SER A 69 -22.74 -33.45 10.87
C SER A 69 -23.41 -32.43 11.80
N ARG A 70 -22.80 -31.26 12.02
CA ARG A 70 -23.37 -30.17 12.83
C ARG A 70 -24.70 -29.66 12.29
N LEU A 71 -24.84 -29.58 10.96
CA LEU A 71 -26.09 -29.13 10.31
C LEU A 71 -27.29 -30.02 10.63
N SER A 72 -27.06 -31.30 10.96
CA SER A 72 -28.14 -32.20 11.38
C SER A 72 -28.73 -31.84 12.73
N LYS A 73 -28.02 -31.05 13.53
CA LYS A 73 -28.39 -30.58 14.87
C LYS A 73 -28.79 -29.09 14.86
N THR A 74 -28.43 -28.35 13.82
CA THR A 74 -28.78 -26.93 13.66
C THR A 74 -30.29 -26.75 13.51
N GLN A 75 -30.85 -25.83 14.29
CA GLN A 75 -32.25 -25.47 14.18
C GLN A 75 -32.46 -24.62 12.92
N ILE A 76 -33.30 -25.07 12.00
CA ILE A 76 -33.65 -24.29 10.80
C ILE A 76 -34.81 -23.36 11.13
N THR A 77 -34.56 -22.05 11.08
CA THR A 77 -35.56 -21.01 11.33
C THR A 77 -35.97 -20.28 10.04
N PRO A 78 -37.20 -19.73 9.94
CA PRO A 78 -37.52 -18.71 8.93
C PRO A 78 -36.96 -17.32 9.28
N HIS A 79 -36.46 -17.12 10.51
CA HIS A 79 -35.89 -15.89 11.03
C HIS A 79 -34.36 -15.83 10.87
N TRP A 80 -33.86 -16.30 9.73
CA TRP A 80 -32.42 -16.44 9.51
C TRP A 80 -31.71 -15.07 9.44
N ARG A 81 -32.45 -13.98 9.18
CA ARG A 81 -31.87 -12.62 9.17
C ARG A 81 -31.47 -12.20 10.57
N GLU A 82 -32.39 -12.39 11.51
CA GLU A 82 -32.16 -12.07 12.91
C GLU A 82 -31.02 -12.93 13.47
N GLU A 83 -30.97 -14.22 13.11
CA GLU A 83 -29.86 -15.11 13.52
C GLU A 83 -28.52 -14.75 12.86
N LEU A 84 -28.51 -14.34 11.59
CA LEU A 84 -27.29 -13.85 10.92
C LEU A 84 -26.76 -12.59 11.60
N GLU A 85 -27.65 -11.65 11.92
CA GLU A 85 -27.30 -10.41 12.60
C GLU A 85 -26.76 -10.67 14.00
N GLU A 86 -27.39 -11.59 14.74
CA GLU A 86 -26.90 -12.03 16.05
C GLU A 86 -25.53 -12.71 15.94
N ALA A 87 -25.37 -13.69 15.05
CA ALA A 87 -24.12 -14.43 14.88
C ALA A 87 -22.96 -13.52 14.48
N MET A 88 -23.22 -12.48 13.70
CA MET A 88 -22.22 -11.49 13.30
C MET A 88 -22.04 -10.33 14.29
N SER A 89 -22.86 -10.25 15.34
CA SER A 89 -22.69 -9.29 16.44
C SER A 89 -21.77 -9.82 17.55
N TYR A 90 -21.69 -11.15 17.70
CA TYR A 90 -20.91 -11.81 18.74
C TYR A 90 -19.53 -12.26 18.22
N SER A 91 -18.54 -11.42 18.49
CA SER A 91 -17.09 -11.65 18.37
C SER A 91 -16.42 -11.33 17.03
N VAL A 92 -15.36 -10.54 17.15
CA VAL A 92 -14.35 -10.23 16.12
C VAL A 92 -13.54 -11.49 15.72
N LEU A 93 -13.70 -12.62 16.42
CA LEU A 93 -12.87 -13.81 16.21
C LEU A 93 -13.49 -14.83 15.25
N ASN A 94 -14.79 -14.73 14.97
CA ASN A 94 -15.51 -15.70 14.14
C ASN A 94 -16.21 -15.03 12.93
N GLY A 95 -15.93 -13.76 12.65
CA GLY A 95 -16.41 -13.11 11.44
C GLY A 95 -15.75 -13.70 10.19
N PRO A 96 -16.32 -13.50 8.99
CA PRO A 96 -15.59 -13.74 7.74
C PRO A 96 -14.25 -12.98 7.74
N ASP A 97 -13.14 -13.69 7.50
CA ASP A 97 -11.77 -13.17 7.58
C ASP A 97 -11.55 -11.89 6.74
N LEU A 98 -12.26 -11.75 5.62
CA LEU A 98 -12.23 -10.51 4.83
C LEU A 98 -12.65 -9.27 5.62
N PHE A 99 -13.62 -9.38 6.52
CA PHE A 99 -14.12 -8.21 7.27
C PHE A 99 -13.06 -7.70 8.25
N ASP A 100 -12.36 -8.61 8.93
CA ASP A 100 -11.25 -8.20 9.77
C ASP A 100 -10.09 -7.61 8.96
N ARG A 101 -9.83 -8.14 7.75
CA ARG A 101 -8.85 -7.54 6.83
C ARG A 101 -9.29 -6.17 6.35
N LEU A 102 -10.60 -5.92 6.17
CA LEU A 102 -11.14 -4.60 5.84
C LEU A 102 -11.02 -3.62 7.02
N HIS A 103 -11.20 -4.09 8.25
CA HIS A 103 -10.95 -3.32 9.46
C HIS A 103 -9.48 -2.88 9.54
N ASP A 104 -8.54 -3.81 9.34
CA ASP A 104 -7.11 -3.48 9.26
C ASP A 104 -6.79 -2.54 8.08
N LEU A 105 -7.47 -2.71 6.94
CA LEU A 105 -7.28 -1.87 5.76
C LEU A 105 -7.77 -0.43 5.98
N ASN A 106 -8.84 -0.26 6.76
CA ASN A 106 -9.36 1.04 7.18
C ASN A 106 -8.36 1.77 8.09
N ALA A 107 -7.85 1.07 9.11
CA ALA A 107 -6.79 1.60 9.97
C ALA A 107 -5.54 1.98 9.16
N PHE A 108 -5.14 1.15 8.19
CA PHE A 108 -4.03 1.48 7.30
C PHE A 108 -4.30 2.76 6.50
N ALA A 109 -5.47 2.85 5.86
CA ALA A 109 -5.81 3.97 4.99
C ALA A 109 -5.77 5.32 5.72
N TYR A 110 -6.37 5.39 6.92
CA TYR A 110 -6.59 6.67 7.60
C TYR A 110 -5.65 6.92 8.78
N PHE A 111 -5.19 5.87 9.45
CA PHE A 111 -4.31 5.96 10.62
C PHE A 111 -2.88 5.51 10.30
N GLY A 112 -2.59 4.98 9.11
CA GLY A 112 -1.22 4.67 8.68
C GLY A 112 -0.55 3.55 9.46
N MET A 113 -1.34 2.64 10.03
CA MET A 113 -0.93 1.56 10.91
C MET A 113 -1.81 0.33 10.72
N ILE A 114 -1.41 -0.80 11.29
CA ILE A 114 -2.21 -2.03 11.33
C ILE A 114 -2.49 -2.38 12.80
N PRO A 115 -3.77 -2.49 13.23
CA PRO A 115 -4.14 -2.82 14.62
C PRO A 115 -3.53 -4.13 15.11
N ASN A 116 -3.49 -5.14 14.24
CA ASN A 116 -2.94 -6.47 14.52
C ASN A 116 -1.42 -6.48 14.83
N TRP A 117 -0.73 -5.34 14.67
CA TRP A 117 0.65 -5.19 15.12
C TRP A 117 0.80 -4.92 16.61
N ASN A 118 -0.28 -4.69 17.35
CA ASN A 118 -0.23 -4.59 18.81
C ASN A 118 0.05 -5.98 19.45
N PRO A 119 1.22 -6.22 20.06
CA PRO A 119 1.52 -7.50 20.67
C PRO A 119 0.64 -7.85 21.88
N GLU A 120 0.01 -6.84 22.49
CA GLU A 120 -0.89 -7.03 23.64
C GLU A 120 -2.18 -7.76 23.24
N TYR A 121 -2.54 -7.71 21.96
CA TYR A 121 -3.69 -8.41 21.40
C TYR A 121 -3.33 -9.78 20.82
N TRP A 122 -2.06 -10.18 20.88
CA TRP A 122 -1.66 -11.47 20.34
C TRP A 122 -2.11 -12.60 21.26
N PRO A 123 -2.92 -13.54 20.75
CA PRO A 123 -3.35 -14.67 21.53
C PRO A 123 -2.16 -15.63 21.76
N ASP A 124 -2.28 -16.48 22.78
CA ASP A 124 -1.25 -17.49 23.09
C ASP A 124 -0.98 -18.33 21.83
N PRO A 125 0.25 -18.39 21.31
CA PRO A 125 0.55 -19.12 20.08
C PRO A 125 0.32 -20.63 20.21
N THR A 126 0.14 -21.13 21.44
CA THR A 126 -0.23 -22.53 21.71
C THR A 126 -1.74 -22.79 21.72
N ASP A 127 -2.57 -21.73 21.71
CA ASP A 127 -4.03 -21.86 21.54
C ASP A 127 -4.34 -22.10 20.06
N PRO A 128 -5.00 -23.22 19.69
CA PRO A 128 -5.38 -23.50 18.31
C PRO A 128 -6.24 -22.39 17.67
N ARG A 129 -6.97 -21.61 18.48
CA ARG A 129 -7.79 -20.48 18.03
C ARG A 129 -6.95 -19.27 17.59
N SER A 130 -5.65 -19.26 17.90
CA SER A 130 -4.70 -18.22 17.50
C SER A 130 -4.30 -18.28 16.03
N THR A 131 -4.58 -19.40 15.35
CA THR A 131 -4.09 -19.68 13.99
C THR A 131 -4.48 -18.56 13.01
N VAL A 132 -5.72 -18.09 13.04
CA VAL A 132 -6.21 -17.03 12.14
C VAL A 132 -5.46 -15.71 12.37
N VAL A 133 -5.32 -15.29 13.63
CA VAL A 133 -4.62 -14.04 14.00
C VAL A 133 -3.14 -14.11 13.60
N LEU A 134 -2.49 -15.26 13.81
CA LEU A 134 -1.10 -15.50 13.43
C LEU A 134 -0.91 -15.54 11.91
N SER A 135 -1.84 -16.16 11.16
CA SER A 135 -1.81 -16.17 9.70
C SER A 135 -2.00 -14.77 9.11
N ARG A 136 -2.93 -13.98 9.67
CA ARG A 136 -3.10 -12.56 9.29
C ARG A 136 -1.84 -11.76 9.53
N ARG A 137 -1.21 -11.92 10.69
CA ARG A 137 0.06 -11.27 11.03
C ARG A 137 1.17 -11.63 10.04
N GLU A 138 1.28 -12.91 9.70
CA GLU A 138 2.30 -13.36 8.75
C GLU A 138 2.08 -12.76 7.36
N ALA A 139 0.82 -12.70 6.90
CA ALA A 139 0.47 -12.06 5.64
C ALA A 139 0.82 -10.56 5.63
N GLN A 140 0.69 -9.88 6.77
CA GLN A 140 0.99 -8.45 6.95
C GLN A 140 2.49 -8.13 7.04
N ARG A 141 3.39 -9.12 6.97
CA ARG A 141 4.84 -8.86 6.91
C ARG A 141 5.26 -8.16 5.61
N ASP A 142 4.59 -8.48 4.50
CA ASP A 142 4.69 -7.74 3.26
C ASP A 142 3.44 -6.87 3.14
N LEU A 143 3.49 -5.70 3.79
CA LEU A 143 2.31 -4.85 3.91
C LEU A 143 1.81 -4.38 2.54
N GLU A 144 2.72 -4.08 1.62
CA GLU A 144 2.35 -3.62 0.29
C GLU A 144 1.57 -4.69 -0.46
N LYS A 145 2.08 -5.93 -0.44
CA LYS A 145 1.39 -7.06 -1.05
C LYS A 145 0.06 -7.32 -0.34
N TRP A 146 0.03 -7.29 0.98
CA TRP A 146 -1.20 -7.52 1.74
C TRP A 146 -2.28 -6.48 1.39
N VAL A 147 -1.94 -5.19 1.32
CA VAL A 147 -2.86 -4.12 0.90
C VAL A 147 -3.38 -4.39 -0.51
N GLN A 148 -2.51 -4.80 -1.44
CA GLN A 148 -2.90 -5.12 -2.82
C GLN A 148 -3.86 -6.32 -2.85
N ASP A 149 -3.53 -7.42 -2.18
CA ASP A 149 -4.35 -8.64 -2.15
C ASP A 149 -5.76 -8.36 -1.60
N VAL A 150 -5.88 -7.64 -0.47
CA VAL A 150 -7.18 -7.29 0.10
C VAL A 150 -7.97 -6.37 -0.84
N CYS A 151 -7.29 -5.41 -1.46
CA CYS A 151 -7.92 -4.52 -2.41
C CYS A 151 -8.43 -5.26 -3.68
N GLU A 152 -7.68 -6.23 -4.17
CA GLU A 152 -8.07 -7.08 -5.30
C GLU A 152 -9.28 -7.94 -4.93
N GLU A 153 -9.35 -8.47 -3.70
CA GLU A 153 -10.51 -9.21 -3.23
C GLU A 153 -11.78 -8.33 -3.18
N VAL A 154 -11.66 -7.07 -2.75
CA VAL A 154 -12.76 -6.09 -2.83
C VAL A 154 -13.16 -5.82 -4.28
N ASP A 155 -12.19 -5.70 -5.20
CA ASP A 155 -12.44 -5.52 -6.63
C ASP A 155 -13.18 -6.74 -7.23
N GLU A 156 -12.84 -7.97 -6.83
CA GLU A 156 -13.55 -9.18 -7.25
C GLU A 156 -14.97 -9.24 -6.70
N LEU A 157 -15.18 -8.87 -5.43
CA LEU A 157 -16.53 -8.79 -4.86
C LEU A 157 -17.40 -7.74 -5.56
N GLU A 158 -16.84 -6.57 -5.88
CA GLU A 158 -17.55 -5.52 -6.63
C GLU A 158 -18.11 -6.07 -7.96
N LYS A 159 -17.32 -6.89 -8.68
CA LYS A 159 -17.73 -7.50 -9.96
C LYS A 159 -18.88 -8.48 -9.83
N LEU A 160 -19.06 -9.09 -8.65
CA LEU A 160 -20.12 -10.05 -8.38
C LEU A 160 -21.44 -9.37 -7.99
N LEU A 161 -21.41 -8.10 -7.56
CA LEU A 161 -22.58 -7.39 -7.08
C LEU A 161 -23.45 -6.88 -8.24
N PRO A 162 -24.80 -6.98 -8.14
CA PRO A 162 -25.68 -6.38 -9.12
C PRO A 162 -25.52 -4.86 -9.19
N ALA A 163 -25.52 -4.29 -10.40
CA ALA A 163 -25.35 -2.84 -10.60
C ALA A 163 -26.37 -1.97 -9.85
N ALA A 164 -27.56 -2.51 -9.54
CA ALA A 164 -28.55 -1.81 -8.73
C ALA A 164 -28.10 -1.65 -7.26
N GLN A 165 -27.37 -2.62 -6.72
CA GLN A 165 -26.85 -2.60 -5.36
C GLN A 165 -25.60 -1.72 -5.22
N LEU A 166 -24.79 -1.65 -6.27
CA LEU A 166 -23.71 -0.64 -6.32
C LEU A 166 -24.28 0.79 -6.30
N LYS A 167 -25.46 1.01 -6.88
CA LYS A 167 -26.12 2.33 -6.87
C LYS A 167 -26.84 2.65 -5.56
N SER A 168 -27.17 1.65 -4.74
CA SER A 168 -27.82 1.87 -3.45
C SER A 168 -26.83 2.27 -2.35
N GLY A 169 -25.53 2.16 -2.63
CA GLY A 169 -24.45 2.46 -1.70
C GLY A 169 -24.11 1.29 -0.75
N LEU A 170 -24.68 0.10 -0.99
CA LEU A 170 -24.49 -1.09 -0.15
C LEU A 170 -23.02 -1.47 0.08
N PHE A 171 -22.14 -1.09 -0.85
CA PHE A 171 -20.72 -1.45 -0.82
C PHE A 171 -19.80 -0.22 -0.75
N ASP A 172 -20.37 0.98 -0.59
CA ASP A 172 -19.62 2.24 -0.73
C ASP A 172 -18.51 2.38 0.32
N ALA A 173 -18.73 1.92 1.56
CA ALA A 173 -17.70 1.97 2.60
C ALA A 173 -16.48 1.13 2.22
N CYS A 174 -16.69 -0.11 1.78
CA CYS A 174 -15.62 -1.02 1.35
C CYS A 174 -14.87 -0.45 0.14
N LEU A 175 -15.60 0.09 -0.85
CA LEU A 175 -15.01 0.72 -2.03
C LEU A 175 -14.20 1.98 -1.68
N THR A 176 -14.70 2.78 -0.75
CA THR A 176 -14.03 4.00 -0.26
C THR A 176 -12.76 3.65 0.49
N THR A 177 -12.83 2.68 1.42
CA THR A 177 -11.68 2.19 2.19
C THR A 177 -10.62 1.59 1.27
N ARG A 178 -11.01 0.75 0.30
CA ARG A 178 -10.11 0.24 -0.75
C ARG A 178 -9.43 1.39 -1.51
N THR A 179 -10.20 2.38 -1.98
CA THR A 179 -9.64 3.51 -2.73
C THR A 179 -8.69 4.34 -1.86
N ALA A 180 -9.04 4.60 -0.60
CA ALA A 180 -8.18 5.31 0.35
C ALA A 180 -6.91 4.54 0.68
N ALA A 181 -6.96 3.22 0.83
CA ALA A 181 -5.79 2.38 1.07
C ALA A 181 -4.83 2.34 -0.14
N LYS A 182 -5.36 2.17 -1.37
CA LYS A 182 -4.54 2.29 -2.59
C LYS A 182 -3.88 3.67 -2.68
N ALA A 183 -4.65 4.73 -2.41
CA ALA A 183 -4.16 6.10 -2.39
C ALA A 183 -3.08 6.32 -1.33
N ARG A 184 -3.25 5.74 -0.13
CA ARG A 184 -2.28 5.80 0.96
C ARG A 184 -0.95 5.19 0.57
N LEU A 185 -0.99 3.95 0.06
CA LEU A 185 0.22 3.24 -0.37
C LEU A 185 0.94 4.01 -1.50
N ALA A 186 0.20 4.55 -2.48
CA ALA A 186 0.76 5.38 -3.53
C ALA A 186 1.38 6.68 -2.97
N TYR A 187 0.69 7.37 -2.07
CA TYR A 187 1.18 8.59 -1.42
C TYR A 187 2.49 8.35 -0.66
N ASP A 188 2.53 7.28 0.12
CA ASP A 188 3.69 6.89 0.93
C ASP A 188 4.92 6.50 0.09
N LYS A 189 4.70 5.97 -1.12
CA LYS A 189 5.72 5.73 -2.14
C LYS A 189 6.10 6.97 -2.95
N GLY A 190 5.42 8.08 -2.71
CA GLY A 190 5.58 9.31 -3.47
C GLY A 190 4.99 9.26 -4.87
N ASP A 191 4.18 8.27 -5.20
CA ASP A 191 3.48 8.17 -6.49
C ASP A 191 2.40 9.25 -6.64
N SER A 192 1.94 9.45 -7.88
CA SER A 192 0.91 10.46 -8.16
C SER A 192 -0.50 9.89 -8.00
N LEU A 193 -1.35 10.66 -7.34
CA LEU A 193 -2.75 10.34 -7.03
C LEU A 193 -3.70 10.99 -8.03
N SER A 194 -4.83 10.36 -8.29
CA SER A 194 -5.99 11.01 -8.89
C SER A 194 -6.74 11.88 -7.88
N ILE A 195 -7.62 12.74 -8.37
CA ILE A 195 -8.53 13.52 -7.52
C ILE A 195 -9.41 12.59 -6.67
N ALA A 196 -9.89 11.47 -7.21
CA ALA A 196 -10.74 10.54 -6.47
C ALA A 196 -9.97 9.87 -5.32
N GLU A 197 -8.73 9.45 -5.59
CA GLU A 197 -7.84 8.84 -4.58
C GLU A 197 -7.51 9.81 -3.46
N LEU A 198 -7.11 11.05 -3.77
CA LEU A 198 -6.83 12.05 -2.73
C LEU A 198 -8.10 12.45 -1.97
N ALA A 199 -9.26 12.50 -2.62
CA ALA A 199 -10.53 12.79 -1.95
C ALA A 199 -10.87 11.70 -0.93
N ALA A 200 -10.76 10.42 -1.34
CA ALA A 200 -10.97 9.28 -0.45
C ALA A 200 -9.99 9.30 0.73
N LEU A 201 -8.69 9.45 0.45
CA LEU A 201 -7.65 9.49 1.49
C LEU A 201 -7.85 10.63 2.49
N SER A 202 -8.32 11.79 2.03
CA SER A 202 -8.56 12.96 2.88
C SER A 202 -9.96 13.00 3.49
N ARG A 203 -10.76 11.94 3.36
CA ARG A 203 -12.14 11.82 3.88
C ARG A 203 -13.05 12.99 3.46
N VAL A 204 -12.87 13.48 2.23
CA VAL A 204 -13.72 14.54 1.65
C VAL A 204 -14.40 14.05 0.39
N SER A 205 -15.57 14.63 0.08
CA SER A 205 -16.21 14.34 -1.20
C SER A 205 -15.32 14.79 -2.36
N MET A 206 -15.32 14.01 -3.45
CA MET A 206 -14.63 14.36 -4.70
C MET A 206 -14.98 15.77 -5.17
N LYS A 207 -16.25 16.16 -5.06
CA LYS A 207 -16.74 17.49 -5.39
C LYS A 207 -16.10 18.59 -4.54
N ARG A 208 -15.89 18.36 -3.23
CA ARG A 208 -15.23 19.33 -2.35
C ARG A 208 -13.78 19.56 -2.76
N LEU A 209 -13.04 18.48 -3.04
CA LEU A 209 -11.66 18.60 -3.52
C LEU A 209 -11.60 19.29 -4.89
N GLN A 210 -12.46 18.92 -5.83
CA GLN A 210 -12.56 19.58 -7.14
C GLN A 210 -12.82 21.08 -7.00
N ASN A 211 -13.77 21.48 -6.15
CA ASN A 211 -14.09 22.89 -5.93
C ASN A 211 -12.87 23.66 -5.38
N ALA A 212 -12.11 23.06 -4.47
CA ALA A 212 -10.90 23.70 -3.94
C ALA A 212 -9.82 23.87 -5.02
N VAL A 213 -9.60 22.83 -5.83
CA VAL A 213 -8.68 22.87 -6.99
C VAL A 213 -9.09 23.96 -7.98
N TYR A 214 -10.38 24.04 -8.35
CA TYR A 214 -10.87 25.06 -9.29
C TYR A 214 -10.81 26.47 -8.71
N ALA A 215 -11.12 26.63 -7.42
CA ALA A 215 -11.07 27.91 -6.72
C ALA A 215 -9.64 28.37 -6.41
N LYS A 216 -8.64 27.47 -6.52
CA LYS A 216 -7.23 27.72 -6.19
C LYS A 216 -7.08 28.25 -4.77
N THR A 217 -7.73 27.60 -3.80
CA THR A 217 -7.52 27.92 -2.38
C THR A 217 -6.07 27.68 -2.00
N ASP A 218 -5.57 28.33 -0.95
CA ASP A 218 -4.15 28.27 -0.56
C ASP A 218 -3.65 26.83 -0.29
N GLU A 219 -4.52 25.95 0.21
CA GLU A 219 -4.23 24.54 0.49
C GLU A 219 -4.52 23.61 -0.70
N ALA A 220 -5.05 24.12 -1.81
CA ALA A 220 -5.50 23.26 -2.91
C ALA A 220 -4.30 22.57 -3.56
N PRO A 221 -4.37 21.24 -3.79
CA PRO A 221 -3.28 20.53 -4.44
C PRO A 221 -3.14 20.97 -5.90
N LEU A 222 -1.91 21.06 -6.36
CA LEU A 222 -1.61 21.31 -7.76
C LEU A 222 -1.85 20.05 -8.59
N VAL A 223 -2.75 20.18 -9.57
CA VAL A 223 -3.08 19.11 -10.52
C VAL A 223 -2.25 19.28 -11.80
N ALA A 224 -1.51 18.24 -12.17
CA ALA A 224 -0.76 18.18 -13.41
C ALA A 224 -1.67 18.07 -14.64
N LYS A 225 -1.10 18.24 -15.84
CA LYS A 225 -1.86 18.24 -17.10
C LYS A 225 -2.57 16.92 -17.40
N ASP A 226 -2.06 15.82 -16.86
CA ASP A 226 -2.64 14.47 -16.97
C ASP A 226 -3.78 14.23 -15.96
N GLY A 227 -4.13 15.22 -15.13
CA GLY A 227 -5.16 15.12 -14.12
C GLY A 227 -4.72 14.48 -12.80
N LYS A 228 -3.41 14.17 -12.65
CA LYS A 228 -2.85 13.61 -11.41
C LYS A 228 -2.24 14.67 -10.50
N ILE A 229 -2.08 14.30 -9.23
CA ILE A 229 -1.54 15.11 -8.14
C ILE A 229 -0.32 14.37 -7.61
N ALA A 230 0.87 14.96 -7.77
CA ALA A 230 2.08 14.41 -7.16
C ALA A 230 1.96 14.43 -5.63
N ALA A 231 2.53 13.44 -4.94
CA ALA A 231 2.46 13.33 -3.47
C ALA A 231 2.90 14.63 -2.76
N GLU A 232 3.97 15.27 -3.23
CA GLU A 232 4.45 16.57 -2.72
C GLU A 232 3.39 17.68 -2.79
N ASN A 233 2.56 17.69 -3.84
CA ASN A 233 1.48 18.65 -4.03
C ASN A 233 0.23 18.32 -3.20
N ALA A 234 0.09 17.07 -2.75
CA ALA A 234 -1.00 16.65 -1.86
C ALA A 234 -0.71 16.97 -0.38
N ARG A 235 0.56 17.20 -0.02
CA ARG A 235 1.01 17.38 1.38
C ARG A 235 0.25 18.47 2.12
N ALA A 236 0.25 19.70 1.59
CA ALA A 236 -0.43 20.84 2.23
C ALA A 236 -1.95 20.60 2.40
N TRP A 237 -2.57 19.91 1.43
CA TRP A 237 -3.97 19.53 1.52
C TRP A 237 -4.22 18.54 2.66
N LEU A 238 -3.37 17.52 2.79
CA LEU A 238 -3.48 16.51 3.84
C LEU A 238 -3.19 17.09 5.22
N GLU A 239 -2.13 17.90 5.37
CA GLU A 239 -1.73 18.54 6.64
C GLU A 239 -2.78 19.52 7.18
N ALA A 240 -3.53 20.19 6.29
CA ALA A 240 -4.64 21.05 6.69
C ALA A 240 -5.89 20.28 7.17
N ARG A 241 -5.82 18.94 7.18
CA ARG A 241 -6.87 18.03 7.64
C ARG A 241 -6.28 17.12 8.72
N ASP A 242 -7.12 16.35 9.38
CA ASP A 242 -6.69 15.34 10.37
C ASP A 242 -6.09 14.09 9.69
N TYR A 243 -5.20 14.31 8.72
CA TYR A 243 -4.45 13.24 8.10
C TYR A 243 -3.31 12.83 9.03
N LYS A 244 -3.22 11.53 9.33
CA LYS A 244 -2.16 10.98 10.15
C LYS A 244 -1.09 10.38 9.24
N PRO A 245 0.16 10.89 9.20
CA PRO A 245 1.24 10.34 8.36
C PRO A 245 1.57 8.89 8.71
N SER A 246 2.03 8.09 7.76
CA SER A 246 2.29 6.67 8.00
C SER A 246 3.37 6.43 9.03
N ILE A 247 3.09 5.48 9.92
CA ILE A 247 4.07 4.93 10.86
C ILE A 247 4.46 3.49 10.47
N TRP A 248 3.76 2.90 9.50
CA TRP A 248 3.95 1.51 9.14
C TRP A 248 5.34 1.17 8.62
N GLN A 249 6.00 2.10 7.92
CA GLN A 249 7.37 1.88 7.46
C GLN A 249 8.34 1.74 8.63
N ALA A 250 8.17 2.54 9.67
CA ALA A 250 9.01 2.47 10.86
C ALA A 250 8.75 1.18 11.65
N ILE A 251 7.51 0.69 11.65
CA ILE A 251 7.15 -0.57 12.31
C ILE A 251 7.65 -1.79 11.51
N GLU A 252 7.62 -1.72 10.18
CA GLU A 252 8.16 -2.75 9.29
C GLU A 252 9.65 -2.99 9.54
N ASP A 253 10.43 -1.92 9.72
CA ASP A 253 11.85 -1.98 10.06
C ASP A 253 12.13 -2.62 11.44
N LEU A 254 11.11 -2.71 12.31
CA LEU A 254 11.20 -3.33 13.64
C LEU A 254 10.76 -4.80 13.68
N GLN A 255 10.34 -5.38 12.54
CA GLN A 255 9.87 -6.77 12.54
C GLN A 255 11.01 -7.77 12.79
N PRO A 256 10.79 -8.82 13.60
CA PRO A 256 9.55 -9.13 14.34
C PRO A 256 9.39 -8.27 15.60
N LEU A 257 8.18 -7.77 15.84
CA LEU A 257 7.89 -6.98 17.05
C LEU A 257 8.01 -7.85 18.32
N ASN A 258 8.73 -7.32 19.31
CA ASN A 258 8.90 -7.87 20.66
C ASN A 258 8.03 -7.07 21.67
N SER A 259 8.10 -7.40 22.95
CA SER A 259 7.26 -6.76 23.99
C SER A 259 7.60 -5.28 24.25
N ASP A 260 8.81 -4.86 23.91
CA ASP A 260 9.42 -3.54 24.11
C ASP A 260 9.55 -2.75 22.80
N TRP A 261 8.82 -3.15 21.75
CA TRP A 261 8.91 -2.56 20.42
C TRP A 261 8.62 -1.05 20.45
N GLY A 262 9.39 -0.26 19.69
CA GLY A 262 9.11 1.16 19.48
C GLY A 262 9.22 2.07 20.70
N GLU A 263 9.66 1.56 21.87
CA GLU A 263 9.91 2.35 23.09
C GLU A 263 11.16 3.23 23.00
N ASP A 264 12.12 2.83 22.16
CA ASP A 264 13.39 3.51 21.93
C ASP A 264 13.44 4.29 20.60
N VAL A 265 12.36 4.24 19.82
CA VAL A 265 12.23 4.93 18.52
C VAL A 265 11.51 6.26 18.71
N PRO A 266 12.17 7.41 18.57
CA PRO A 266 11.50 8.70 18.68
C PRO A 266 10.48 8.91 17.57
N TYR A 267 9.27 9.30 17.92
CA TYR A 267 8.27 9.73 16.95
C TYR A 267 8.56 11.17 16.49
N GLY A 268 8.53 11.40 15.18
CA GLY A 268 8.71 12.72 14.57
C GLY A 268 10.17 13.16 14.33
N SER A 269 11.17 12.32 14.63
CA SER A 269 12.56 12.62 14.24
C SER A 269 12.84 12.16 12.80
N GLU A 270 12.51 13.00 11.81
CA GLU A 270 12.88 12.92 10.38
C GLU A 270 12.75 11.55 9.67
N THR A 271 12.10 10.55 10.27
CA THR A 271 12.04 9.18 9.74
C THR A 271 11.00 9.05 8.63
N SER A 272 9.99 9.94 8.60
CA SER A 272 9.00 10.00 7.51
C SER A 272 9.31 11.07 6.45
N GLU A 273 10.23 12.02 6.71
CA GLU A 273 10.66 12.98 5.69
C GLU A 273 11.73 12.41 4.75
N SER A 274 12.43 11.34 5.15
CA SER A 274 13.53 10.77 4.36
C SER A 274 13.10 9.83 3.22
N LYS A 275 11.94 9.16 3.27
CA LYS A 275 11.55 8.24 2.16
C LYS A 275 11.07 8.96 0.90
N LEU A 276 10.58 10.21 0.99
CA LEU A 276 10.35 11.05 -0.19
C LEU A 276 11.67 11.56 -0.82
N ALA A 277 12.74 11.64 -0.03
CA ALA A 277 14.07 12.08 -0.45
C ALA A 277 14.91 10.97 -1.11
N ASP A 278 14.53 9.70 -1.00
CA ASP A 278 15.25 8.56 -1.58
C ASP A 278 14.90 8.27 -3.04
N TYR A 279 14.39 9.25 -3.78
CA TYR A 279 14.17 9.14 -5.22
C TYR A 279 15.11 10.07 -5.98
N VAL A 280 15.67 9.56 -7.06
CA VAL A 280 16.47 10.36 -7.99
C VAL A 280 15.81 10.37 -9.37
N PHE A 281 15.99 11.46 -10.11
CA PHE A 281 15.56 11.55 -11.49
C PHE A 281 16.75 11.21 -12.39
N ILE A 282 16.61 10.18 -13.22
CA ILE A 282 17.61 9.80 -14.21
C ILE A 282 17.20 10.25 -15.61
N PRO A 283 18.14 10.73 -16.45
CA PRO A 283 17.81 11.12 -17.81
C PRO A 283 17.56 9.88 -18.69
N VAL A 284 16.60 10.02 -19.60
CA VAL A 284 16.20 9.01 -20.58
C VAL A 284 16.30 9.59 -21.98
N ALA A 285 17.01 8.91 -22.87
CA ALA A 285 17.21 9.30 -24.26
C ALA A 285 16.00 8.92 -25.15
N ASN A 286 15.96 9.47 -26.37
CA ASN A 286 14.84 9.25 -27.31
C ASN A 286 14.63 7.78 -27.70
N ASP A 287 15.69 6.98 -27.67
CA ASP A 287 15.68 5.54 -27.95
C ASP A 287 15.33 4.69 -26.72
N GLY A 288 14.86 5.32 -25.63
CA GLY A 288 14.49 4.67 -24.37
C GLY A 288 15.67 4.38 -23.45
N SER A 289 16.88 4.82 -23.80
CA SER A 289 18.08 4.50 -23.02
C SER A 289 18.17 5.31 -21.75
N GLU A 290 18.47 4.65 -20.65
CA GLU A 290 18.48 5.25 -19.33
C GLU A 290 19.91 5.38 -18.82
N PHE A 291 20.20 6.46 -18.09
CA PHE A 291 21.48 6.61 -17.40
C PHE A 291 21.50 5.79 -16.10
N LEU A 292 21.67 4.47 -16.22
CA LEU A 292 21.75 3.54 -15.08
C LEU A 292 23.20 3.23 -14.69
N PRO A 293 23.50 3.01 -13.39
CA PRO A 293 24.85 2.76 -12.89
C PRO A 293 25.57 1.62 -13.61
N GLU A 294 24.88 0.51 -13.87
CA GLU A 294 25.43 -0.72 -14.45
C GLU A 294 25.56 -0.67 -15.97
N LEU A 295 24.77 0.17 -16.65
CA LEU A 295 24.76 0.27 -18.11
C LEU A 295 25.71 1.34 -18.64
N CYS A 296 25.96 2.38 -17.84
CA CYS A 296 26.76 3.54 -18.25
C CYS A 296 28.16 3.55 -17.64
N TRP A 297 28.47 2.57 -16.78
CA TRP A 297 29.83 2.36 -16.27
C TRP A 297 30.71 1.77 -17.35
N ARG A 298 31.85 2.43 -17.63
CA ARG A 298 32.85 1.92 -18.56
C ARG A 298 34.06 1.40 -17.78
N ASP A 299 34.39 0.12 -17.96
CA ASP A 299 35.63 -0.45 -17.45
C ASP A 299 36.84 0.12 -18.20
N GLY A 300 37.91 0.43 -17.45
CA GLY A 300 39.17 0.94 -17.95
C GLY A 300 40.34 0.00 -17.68
N ARG A 301 41.50 0.23 -18.33
CA ARG A 301 42.73 -0.53 -18.03
C ARG A 301 43.46 -0.03 -16.77
N GLY A 302 42.85 0.89 -16.03
CA GLY A 302 43.30 1.45 -14.76
C GLY A 302 42.25 2.40 -14.17
N ALA A 303 42.43 2.81 -12.91
CA ALA A 303 41.45 3.65 -12.18
C ALA A 303 41.16 5.01 -12.85
N SER A 304 42.12 5.57 -13.61
CA SER A 304 41.92 6.80 -14.40
C SER A 304 41.10 6.58 -15.69
N GLU A 305 40.91 5.32 -16.09
CA GLU A 305 40.20 4.92 -17.30
C GLU A 305 38.84 4.28 -17.03
N ALA A 306 38.43 4.09 -15.78
CA ALA A 306 37.10 3.58 -15.43
C ALA A 306 36.18 4.74 -15.01
N GLY A 307 34.88 4.68 -15.35
CA GLY A 307 33.92 5.72 -14.93
C GLY A 307 32.82 6.07 -15.94
N TYR A 308 31.90 6.90 -15.48
CA TYR A 308 30.81 7.48 -16.26
C TYR A 308 31.32 8.61 -17.15
N THR A 309 31.13 8.50 -18.46
CA THR A 309 31.48 9.59 -19.39
C THR A 309 30.26 10.44 -19.68
N ILE A 310 30.27 11.69 -19.24
CA ILE A 310 29.15 12.63 -19.38
C ILE A 310 29.59 13.92 -20.07
N GLY A 311 28.65 14.65 -20.68
CA GLY A 311 28.90 15.92 -21.38
C GLY A 311 28.80 15.82 -22.90
N PRO A 312 28.80 16.97 -23.59
CA PRO A 312 28.71 17.04 -25.04
C PRO A 312 30.00 16.55 -25.71
N LYS A 313 29.88 16.08 -26.95
CA LYS A 313 31.01 15.62 -27.77
C LYS A 313 32.11 16.69 -27.84
N GLY A 314 33.33 16.34 -27.46
CA GLY A 314 34.50 17.24 -27.45
C GLY A 314 34.72 17.98 -26.12
N ALA A 315 33.79 17.89 -25.18
CA ALA A 315 33.92 18.40 -23.82
C ALA A 315 33.40 17.36 -22.81
N GLU A 316 33.61 16.07 -23.11
CA GLU A 316 33.25 14.99 -22.20
C GLU A 316 34.12 15.02 -20.95
N GLN A 317 33.49 14.86 -19.80
CA GLN A 317 34.16 14.64 -18.52
C GLN A 317 33.89 13.22 -18.05
N LYS A 318 34.85 12.70 -17.29
CA LYS A 318 34.77 11.37 -16.71
C LYS A 318 34.59 11.48 -15.21
N VAL A 319 33.60 10.77 -14.69
CA VAL A 319 33.23 10.82 -13.27
C VAL A 319 33.19 9.40 -12.73
N ALA A 320 33.91 9.15 -11.64
CA ALA A 320 33.99 7.82 -11.03
C ALA A 320 32.79 7.51 -10.12
N ASP A 321 32.14 8.53 -9.56
CA ASP A 321 30.98 8.36 -8.71
C ASP A 321 29.67 8.61 -9.49
N TYR A 322 28.73 7.68 -9.38
CA TYR A 322 27.47 7.75 -10.10
C TYR A 322 26.62 8.94 -9.64
N ARG A 323 26.57 9.21 -8.32
CA ARG A 323 25.77 10.30 -7.77
C ARG A 323 26.29 11.65 -8.25
N THR A 324 27.60 11.82 -8.26
CA THR A 324 28.27 13.00 -8.82
C THR A 324 28.02 13.12 -10.32
N ALA A 325 28.03 12.01 -11.07
CA ALA A 325 27.73 12.05 -12.50
C ALA A 325 26.28 12.49 -12.76
N LEU A 326 25.33 11.97 -11.97
CA LEU A 326 23.92 12.31 -12.06
C LEU A 326 23.65 13.78 -11.68
N ASP A 327 24.27 14.26 -10.60
CA ASP A 327 24.20 15.66 -10.18
C ASP A 327 24.69 16.60 -11.29
N ILE A 328 25.81 16.27 -11.94
CA ILE A 328 26.31 17.12 -13.03
C ILE A 328 25.40 17.04 -14.26
N LEU A 329 24.88 15.86 -14.62
CA LEU A 329 23.91 15.73 -15.71
C LEU A 329 22.64 16.56 -15.47
N SER A 330 22.15 16.60 -14.22
CA SER A 330 20.96 17.39 -13.84
C SER A 330 21.15 18.89 -14.00
N LYS A 331 22.40 19.36 -13.96
CA LYS A 331 22.78 20.77 -14.11
C LYS A 331 23.11 21.15 -15.56
N MET A 332 23.16 20.19 -16.49
CA MET A 332 23.39 20.50 -17.90
C MET A 332 22.12 21.02 -18.56
N GLU A 333 22.24 22.04 -19.42
CA GLU A 333 21.14 22.50 -20.27
C GLU A 333 20.56 21.35 -21.12
N THR A 334 21.40 20.41 -21.53
CA THR A 334 20.96 19.16 -22.14
C THR A 334 21.83 18.00 -21.63
N PRO A 335 21.28 17.05 -20.86
CA PRO A 335 22.05 15.92 -20.32
C PRO A 335 22.53 15.03 -21.47
N ARG A 336 23.83 14.74 -21.49
CA ARG A 336 24.47 13.88 -22.48
C ARG A 336 25.43 12.92 -21.81
N TRP A 337 25.40 11.64 -22.17
CA TRP A 337 26.28 10.62 -21.61
C TRP A 337 26.64 9.59 -22.65
N ARG A 338 27.69 8.81 -22.38
CA ARG A 338 28.03 7.64 -23.20
C ARG A 338 27.43 6.37 -22.64
N ARG A 339 26.99 5.50 -23.55
CA ARG A 339 26.48 4.16 -23.24
C ARG A 339 26.82 3.19 -24.38
N PRO A 340 26.89 1.88 -24.15
CA PRO A 340 27.11 0.90 -25.21
C PRO A 340 25.87 0.80 -26.11
N ASN A 341 26.05 0.88 -27.42
CA ASN A 341 24.98 0.65 -28.39
C ASN A 341 24.56 -0.83 -28.35
N PRO A 342 23.26 -1.15 -28.14
CA PRO A 342 22.77 -2.53 -28.10
C PRO A 342 23.17 -3.38 -29.31
N GLU A 343 23.22 -2.79 -30.51
CA GLU A 343 23.46 -3.54 -31.75
C GLU A 343 24.94 -3.82 -32.03
N SER A 344 25.84 -2.92 -31.59
CA SER A 344 27.26 -2.97 -31.98
C SER A 344 28.24 -3.03 -30.81
N GLY A 345 27.77 -2.88 -29.58
CA GLY A 345 28.61 -2.78 -28.37
C GLY A 345 29.47 -1.51 -28.31
N ASN A 346 29.45 -0.66 -29.34
CA ASN A 346 30.25 0.55 -29.40
C ASN A 346 29.65 1.64 -28.51
N TRP A 347 30.51 2.38 -27.82
CA TRP A 347 30.10 3.44 -26.92
C TRP A 347 29.77 4.74 -27.67
N GLY A 348 28.49 5.05 -27.76
CA GLY A 348 27.98 6.27 -28.38
C GLY A 348 27.53 7.30 -27.34
N ILE A 349 27.56 8.58 -27.70
CA ILE A 349 26.92 9.64 -26.90
C ILE A 349 25.43 9.65 -27.22
N VAL A 350 24.60 9.64 -26.18
CA VAL A 350 23.17 9.85 -26.25
C VAL A 350 22.79 11.18 -25.59
N THR A 351 21.61 11.67 -25.93
CA THR A 351 21.06 12.94 -25.42
C THR A 351 19.76 12.65 -24.70
N GLY A 352 19.66 13.06 -23.43
CA GLY A 352 18.44 12.91 -22.65
C GLY A 352 17.34 13.83 -23.15
N GLN A 353 16.14 13.27 -23.30
CA GLN A 353 14.93 13.96 -23.76
C GLN A 353 13.85 14.00 -22.67
N SER A 354 13.90 13.09 -21.70
CA SER A 354 12.97 13.04 -20.58
C SER A 354 13.69 12.60 -19.30
N TRP A 355 13.01 12.70 -18.16
CA TRP A 355 13.52 12.28 -16.86
C TRP A 355 12.59 11.23 -16.28
N ARG A 356 13.17 10.15 -15.74
CA ARG A 356 12.43 9.09 -15.05
C ARG A 356 12.78 9.12 -13.58
N ARG A 357 11.77 9.12 -12.72
CA ARG A 357 11.95 8.98 -11.27
C ARG A 357 12.23 7.52 -10.93
N VAL A 358 13.26 7.26 -10.15
CA VAL A 358 13.65 5.93 -9.69
C VAL A 358 13.97 5.96 -8.20
N ALA A 359 13.60 4.89 -7.47
CA ALA A 359 13.99 4.74 -6.09
C ALA A 359 15.51 4.50 -6.01
N LEU A 360 16.19 5.21 -5.13
CA LEU A 360 17.64 5.10 -4.92
C LEU A 360 18.04 3.69 -4.49
N ALA A 361 17.21 3.01 -3.70
CA ALA A 361 17.38 1.60 -3.32
C ALA A 361 17.30 0.63 -4.50
N GLY A 362 16.61 1.01 -5.58
CA GLY A 362 16.52 0.21 -6.81
C GLY A 362 17.69 0.42 -7.77
N LEU A 363 18.59 1.35 -7.49
CA LEU A 363 19.80 1.58 -8.29
C LEU A 363 20.96 0.78 -7.70
N ASN A 364 21.55 -0.09 -8.52
CA ASN A 364 22.75 -0.83 -8.15
C ASN A 364 23.99 0.06 -8.24
N ILE A 365 24.12 1.01 -7.31
CA ILE A 365 25.24 1.94 -7.24
C ILE A 365 26.43 1.19 -6.63
N PRO A 366 27.53 0.95 -7.38
CA PRO A 366 28.68 0.26 -6.83
C PRO A 366 29.28 1.08 -5.68
N ASN A 367 29.39 0.46 -4.50
CA ASN A 367 30.07 1.06 -3.36
C ASN A 367 31.53 1.34 -3.73
N SER A 368 32.05 2.50 -3.31
CA SER A 368 33.43 2.93 -3.56
C SER A 368 34.49 1.89 -3.14
N ASP A 369 34.16 1.00 -2.20
CA ASP A 369 35.05 -0.06 -1.71
C ASP A 369 35.08 -1.33 -2.59
N GLN A 370 34.05 -1.59 -3.41
CA GLN A 370 34.00 -2.77 -4.29
C GLN A 370 34.77 -2.60 -5.60
N LEU A 371 35.14 -1.37 -5.96
CA LEU A 371 35.87 -1.05 -7.19
C LEU A 371 37.36 -1.39 -7.13
N THR A 372 37.90 -1.67 -5.94
CA THR A 372 39.32 -2.01 -5.74
C THR A 372 39.62 -3.52 -5.80
N THR A 373 38.62 -4.38 -5.58
CA THR A 373 38.87 -5.81 -5.35
C THR A 373 38.87 -6.66 -6.63
N GLN A 374 38.15 -6.24 -7.68
CA GLN A 374 38.10 -7.01 -8.94
C GLN A 374 39.35 -6.89 -9.81
N THR A 375 40.29 -5.98 -9.50
CA THR A 375 41.56 -5.84 -10.26
C THR A 375 42.68 -6.75 -9.72
N GLN A 376 42.51 -7.43 -8.58
CA GLN A 376 43.56 -8.28 -7.99
C GLN A 376 43.43 -9.79 -8.28
N GLU A 377 42.28 -10.29 -8.76
CA GLU A 377 42.11 -11.73 -9.07
C GLU A 377 42.31 -12.09 -10.55
N ALA A 378 42.69 -11.14 -11.40
CA ALA A 378 42.99 -11.39 -12.82
C ALA A 378 44.43 -11.02 -13.20
N LYS A 379 45.41 -11.41 -12.39
CA LYS A 379 46.83 -11.42 -12.75
C LYS A 379 47.47 -12.79 -12.59
#